data_AF-A0A161UU79-F1
#
_entry.id   AF-A0A161UU79-F1
#
_cell.length_a   1.000
_cell.length_b   1.000
_cell.length_c   1.000
_cell.angle_alpha   90.00
_cell.angle_beta   90.00
_cell.angle_gamma   90.00
#
_symmetry.space_group_name_H-M   'P 1'
#
loop_
_entity.id
_entity.type
_entity.pdbx_description
1 polymer ?
#
loop_
_entity_poly.entity_id
_entity_poly.type
_entity_poly.pdbx_seq_one_letter_code
_entity_poly.pdbx_strand_id
1 'polypeptide(L)'
;MKLSKLDPLIPLKELSQKLMKLPQDYSIHEDELIEFLSRRRWPDSNRRIDRTTFWRWRNDNQIEQQKLFSRLDILKLCQICDHYRLDGTRNQYLEIVNQQKVNISKKLELPHKLIVICQNLPSP
;
A
#
# COMPACT_ATOMS: atom_id res chain seq x y z
N MET A 1 -2.70 -2.50 22.43
CA MET A 1 -3.21 -1.39 21.59
C MET A 1 -3.99 -2.00 20.42
N LYS A 2 -5.06 -1.37 19.91
CA LYS A 2 -5.92 -1.90 18.82
C LYS A 2 -5.93 -0.95 17.63
N LEU A 3 -6.18 -1.43 16.41
CA LEU A 3 -6.24 -0.60 15.20
C LEU A 3 -7.36 0.44 15.32
N SER A 4 -8.51 0.07 15.89
CA SER A 4 -9.65 0.96 16.11
C SER A 4 -9.36 2.18 16.98
N LYS A 5 -8.31 2.12 17.83
CA LYS A 5 -7.86 3.20 18.72
C LYS A 5 -6.82 4.12 18.09
N LEU A 6 -6.31 3.78 16.90
CA LEU A 6 -5.40 4.67 16.19
C LEU A 6 -6.20 5.80 15.54
N ASP A 7 -5.63 7.00 15.55
CA ASP A 7 -6.16 8.10 14.76
C ASP A 7 -5.94 7.79 13.26
N PRO A 8 -7.02 7.64 12.48
CA PRO A 8 -6.93 7.29 11.06
C PRO A 8 -6.45 8.44 10.19
N LEU A 9 -6.42 9.68 10.68
CA LEU A 9 -6.04 10.87 9.91
C LEU A 9 -4.55 11.21 10.02
N ILE A 10 -3.78 10.47 10.81
CA ILE A 10 -2.34 10.70 10.94
C ILE A 10 -1.59 10.38 9.63
N PRO A 11 -0.45 11.05 9.38
CA PRO A 11 0.40 10.76 8.23
C PRO A 11 0.86 9.29 8.20
N LEU A 12 1.02 8.72 7.01
CA LEU A 12 1.45 7.32 6.82
C LEU A 12 2.74 6.96 7.58
N LYS A 13 3.69 7.91 7.66
CA LYS A 13 4.94 7.73 8.41
C LYS A 13 4.70 7.48 9.90
N GLU A 14 3.79 8.25 10.49
CA GLU A 14 3.40 8.09 11.89
C GLU A 14 2.53 6.84 12.09
N LEU A 15 1.63 6.55 11.14
CA LEU A 15 0.82 5.34 11.15
C LEU A 15 1.68 4.08 11.18
N SER A 16 2.73 4.01 10.35
CA SER A 16 3.68 2.90 10.34
C SER A 16 4.31 2.68 11.72
N GLN A 17 4.76 3.74 12.38
CA GLN A 17 5.32 3.64 13.74
C GLN A 17 4.28 3.16 14.76
N LYS A 18 3.02 3.60 14.67
CA LYS A 18 1.95 3.14 15.57
C LYS A 18 1.52 1.70 15.30
N LEU A 19 1.52 1.25 14.04
CA LEU A 19 1.23 -0.14 13.68
C LEU A 19 2.30 -1.10 14.22
N MET A 20 3.56 -0.68 14.25
CA MET A 20 4.66 -1.47 14.83
C MET A 20 4.53 -1.63 16.36
N LYS A 21 3.80 -0.73 17.03
CA LYS A 21 3.49 -0.82 18.47
C LYS A 21 2.28 -1.70 18.77
N LEU A 22 1.59 -2.23 17.76
CA LEU A 22 0.53 -3.22 17.97
C LEU A 22 1.13 -4.55 18.44
N PRO A 23 0.45 -5.28 19.34
CA PRO A 23 0.91 -6.60 19.79
C PRO A 23 1.22 -7.54 18.61
N GLN A 24 2.19 -8.44 18.78
CA GLN A 24 2.65 -9.31 17.70
C GLN A 24 1.63 -10.42 17.35
N ASP A 25 0.81 -10.80 18.32
CA ASP A 25 -0.34 -11.70 18.22
C ASP A 25 -1.62 -10.98 17.74
N TYR A 26 -1.54 -9.67 17.49
CA TYR A 26 -2.70 -8.89 17.09
C TYR A 26 -3.13 -9.22 15.65
N SER A 27 -4.28 -9.87 15.54
CA SER A 27 -4.92 -10.23 14.28
C SER A 27 -5.87 -9.13 13.82
N ILE A 28 -5.67 -8.64 12.60
CA ILE A 28 -6.47 -7.55 12.04
C ILE A 28 -7.48 -8.15 11.07
N HIS A 29 -8.74 -8.02 11.44
CA HIS A 29 -9.88 -8.53 10.68
C HIS A 29 -10.34 -7.53 9.63
N GLU A 30 -10.99 -8.05 8.59
CA GLU A 30 -11.57 -7.26 7.49
C GLU A 30 -12.48 -6.13 7.99
N ASP A 31 -13.41 -6.43 8.88
CA ASP A 31 -14.39 -5.43 9.35
C ASP A 31 -13.70 -4.29 10.11
N GLU A 32 -12.70 -4.59 10.95
CA GLU A 32 -11.94 -3.57 11.66
C GLU A 32 -11.16 -2.68 10.69
N LEU A 33 -10.59 -3.28 9.64
CA LEU A 33 -9.82 -2.57 8.63
C LEU A 33 -10.71 -1.69 7.75
N ILE A 34 -11.86 -2.19 7.30
CA ILE A 34 -12.85 -1.41 6.55
C ILE A 34 -13.29 -0.21 7.38
N GLU A 35 -13.59 -0.41 8.67
CA GLU A 35 -13.99 0.67 9.55
C GLU A 35 -12.88 1.69 9.77
N PHE A 36 -11.62 1.25 9.92
CA PHE A 36 -10.47 2.14 10.00
C PHE A 36 -10.29 2.98 8.72
N LEU A 37 -10.32 2.35 7.54
CA LEU A 37 -10.18 3.03 6.26
C LEU A 37 -11.35 4.00 6.01
N SER A 38 -12.56 3.63 6.42
CA SER A 38 -13.74 4.49 6.26
C SER A 38 -13.58 5.83 7.00
N ARG A 39 -12.91 5.82 8.16
CA ARG A 39 -12.60 7.02 8.96
C ARG A 39 -11.37 7.78 8.48
N ARG A 40 -10.51 7.17 7.66
CA ARG A 40 -9.35 7.83 7.04
C ARG A 40 -9.76 8.70 5.85
N ARG A 41 -10.92 8.43 5.25
CA ARG A 41 -11.45 9.19 4.11
C ARG A 41 -12.09 10.51 4.55
N TRP A 42 -12.05 11.48 3.64
CA TRP A 42 -12.56 12.86 3.73
C TRP A 42 -13.70 13.07 4.76
N PRO A 43 -13.52 13.92 5.80
CA PRO A 43 -14.57 14.21 6.79
C PRO A 43 -15.87 14.79 6.17
N ASP A 44 -15.75 15.58 5.10
CA ASP A 44 -16.87 16.16 4.34
C ASP A 44 -17.52 15.19 3.32
N SER A 45 -16.90 14.04 3.01
CA SER A 45 -17.55 13.01 2.20
C SER A 45 -18.26 12.05 3.15
N ASN A 46 -19.58 12.21 3.31
CA ASN A 46 -20.40 11.35 4.16
C ASN A 46 -20.52 9.89 3.65
N ARG A 47 -19.66 9.48 2.70
CA ARG A 47 -19.64 8.15 2.06
C ARG A 47 -18.62 7.26 2.75
N ARG A 48 -19.14 6.25 3.47
CA ARG A 48 -18.33 5.13 3.99
C ARG A 48 -17.69 4.36 2.83
N ILE A 49 -16.51 3.81 3.07
CA ILE A 49 -15.94 2.78 2.19
C ILE A 49 -16.83 1.55 2.34
N ASP A 50 -17.52 1.19 1.27
CA ASP A 50 -18.29 -0.03 1.23
C ASP A 50 -17.35 -1.23 1.02
N ARG A 51 -17.87 -2.41 1.40
CA ARG A 51 -17.15 -3.67 1.27
C ARG A 51 -16.71 -3.91 -0.18
N THR A 52 -17.51 -3.51 -1.15
CA THR A 52 -17.22 -3.62 -2.58
C THR A 52 -16.00 -2.81 -2.99
N THR A 53 -15.88 -1.56 -2.56
CA THR A 53 -14.72 -0.70 -2.82
C THR A 53 -13.46 -1.28 -2.19
N PHE A 54 -13.58 -1.76 -0.95
CA PHE A 54 -12.50 -2.45 -0.27
C PHE A 54 -11.99 -3.67 -1.05
N TRP A 55 -12.89 -4.56 -1.48
CA TRP A 55 -12.53 -5.74 -2.28
C TRP A 55 -11.90 -5.38 -3.62
N ARG A 56 -12.39 -4.32 -4.28
CA ARG A 56 -11.79 -3.81 -5.51
C ARG A 56 -10.35 -3.35 -5.29
N TRP A 57 -10.10 -2.55 -4.26
CA TRP A 57 -8.74 -2.07 -3.94
C TRP A 57 -7.79 -3.22 -3.62
N ARG A 58 -8.29 -4.22 -2.88
CA ARG A 58 -7.57 -5.44 -2.56
C ARG A 58 -7.15 -6.20 -3.83
N ASN A 59 -8.11 -6.44 -4.72
CA ASN A 59 -7.89 -7.19 -5.98
C ASN A 59 -6.93 -6.44 -6.92
N ASP A 60 -7.14 -5.13 -7.12
CA ASP A 60 -6.30 -4.28 -7.97
C ASP A 60 -4.81 -4.29 -7.50
N ASN A 61 -4.57 -4.55 -6.21
CA ASN A 61 -3.25 -4.51 -5.58
C ASN A 61 -2.65 -5.87 -5.23
N GLN A 62 -3.29 -6.97 -5.64
CA GLN A 62 -2.86 -8.34 -5.39
C GLN A 62 -2.60 -8.62 -3.89
N ILE A 63 -3.40 -8.01 -3.01
CA ILE A 63 -3.37 -8.34 -1.58
C ILE A 63 -4.05 -9.70 -1.45
N GLU A 64 -3.27 -10.75 -1.18
CA GLU A 64 -3.73 -12.15 -1.10
C GLU A 64 -5.03 -12.28 -0.31
N GLN A 65 -5.90 -13.22 -0.67
CA GLN A 65 -7.22 -13.45 -0.04
C GLN A 65 -7.17 -14.02 1.39
N GLN A 66 -6.19 -13.61 2.18
CA GLN A 66 -6.06 -14.01 3.57
C GLN A 66 -7.17 -13.35 4.43
N LYS A 67 -7.75 -14.08 5.38
CA LYS A 67 -8.71 -13.52 6.35
C LYS A 67 -8.06 -12.53 7.34
N LEU A 68 -6.73 -12.51 7.38
CA LEU A 68 -5.91 -11.71 8.29
C LEU A 68 -5.02 -10.78 7.47
N PHE A 69 -4.95 -9.51 7.87
CA PHE A 69 -4.14 -8.50 7.19
C PHE A 69 -2.82 -8.29 7.93
N SER A 70 -1.72 -8.29 7.19
CA SER A 70 -0.43 -7.89 7.73
C SER A 70 -0.36 -6.37 7.93
N ARG A 71 0.58 -5.91 8.74
CA ARG A 71 0.84 -4.46 8.91
C ARG A 71 1.19 -3.78 7.58
N LEU A 72 1.85 -4.49 6.67
CA LEU A 72 2.20 -3.99 5.34
C LEU A 72 0.96 -3.81 4.46
N ASP A 73 0.01 -4.75 4.51
CA ASP A 73 -1.25 -4.66 3.75
C ASP A 73 -2.05 -3.42 4.18
N ILE A 74 -2.07 -3.14 5.48
CA ILE A 74 -2.76 -1.97 6.04
C ILE A 74 -2.13 -0.68 5.54
N LEU A 75 -0.80 -0.59 5.57
CA LEU A 75 -0.09 0.58 5.05
C LEU A 75 -0.36 0.80 3.56
N LYS A 76 -0.38 -0.28 2.77
CA LYS A 76 -0.70 -0.22 1.34
C LYS A 76 -2.14 0.23 1.10
N LEU A 77 -3.10 -0.28 1.87
CA LEU A 77 -4.51 0.15 1.82
C LEU A 77 -4.71 1.60 2.27
N CYS A 78 -3.95 2.07 3.25
CA CYS A 78 -3.96 3.46 3.67
C CYS A 78 -3.35 4.38 2.60
N GLN A 79 -2.28 3.95 1.92
CA GLN A 79 -1.71 4.66 0.77
C GLN A 79 -2.72 4.79 -0.38
N ILE A 80 -3.42 3.70 -0.70
CA ILE A 80 -4.50 3.71 -1.68
C ILE A 80 -5.56 4.73 -1.26
N CYS A 81 -6.02 4.66 0.00
CA CYS A 81 -7.02 5.57 0.53
C CYS A 81 -6.59 7.05 0.46
N ASP A 82 -5.32 7.35 0.76
CA ASP A 82 -4.75 8.70 0.68
C ASP A 82 -4.60 9.17 -0.78
N HIS A 83 -4.33 8.27 -1.72
CA HIS A 83 -4.25 8.61 -3.13
C HIS A 83 -5.63 8.99 -3.67
N TYR A 84 -6.64 8.16 -3.42
CA TYR A 84 -8.04 8.47 -3.76
C TYR A 84 -8.58 9.72 -3.03
N ARG A 85 -7.89 10.19 -1.97
CA ARG A 85 -8.18 11.45 -1.27
C ARG A 85 -7.65 12.68 -2.02
N LEU A 86 -6.48 12.58 -2.65
CA LEU A 86 -5.79 13.70 -3.29
C LEU A 86 -6.12 13.81 -4.79
N ASP A 87 -6.11 12.69 -5.51
CA ASP A 87 -6.35 12.60 -6.95
C ASP A 87 -7.56 11.71 -7.19
N GLY A 88 -8.73 12.33 -7.35
CA GLY A 88 -10.05 11.71 -7.26
C GLY A 88 -10.40 10.66 -8.33
N THR A 89 -9.46 10.10 -9.08
CA THR A 89 -9.76 9.07 -10.09
C THR A 89 -8.90 7.82 -9.98
N ARG A 90 -9.57 6.66 -10.11
CA ARG A 90 -8.96 5.33 -10.13
C ARG A 90 -7.87 5.18 -11.20
N ASN A 91 -8.08 5.79 -12.36
CA ASN A 91 -7.16 5.64 -13.50
C ASN A 91 -5.79 6.27 -13.20
N GLN A 92 -5.77 7.43 -12.56
CA GLN A 92 -4.53 8.10 -12.15
C GLN A 92 -3.76 7.28 -11.10
N TYR A 93 -4.46 6.67 -10.15
CA TYR A 93 -3.84 5.75 -9.18
C TYR A 93 -3.15 4.57 -9.88
N LEU A 94 -3.86 3.91 -10.80
CA LEU A 94 -3.35 2.75 -11.53
C LEU A 94 -2.18 3.14 -12.44
N GLU A 95 -2.21 4.32 -13.07
CA GLU A 95 -1.08 4.84 -13.85
C GLU A 95 0.17 5.02 -12.99
N ILE A 96 0.06 5.63 -11.81
CA ILE A 96 1.21 5.84 -10.91
C ILE A 96 1.79 4.51 -10.44
N VAL A 97 0.93 3.57 -10.02
CA VAL A 97 1.39 2.23 -9.59
C VAL A 97 2.06 1.48 -10.73
N ASN A 98 1.50 1.54 -11.94
CA ASN A 98 2.09 0.89 -13.11
C ASN A 98 3.41 1.55 -13.52
N GLN A 99 3.52 2.87 -13.46
CA GLN A 99 4.78 3.58 -13.71
C GLN A 99 5.86 3.23 -12.68
N GLN A 100 5.49 3.11 -11.39
CA GLN A 100 6.42 2.66 -10.35
C GLN A 100 6.88 1.21 -10.57
N LYS A 101 5.98 0.30 -10.95
CA LYS A 101 6.34 -1.09 -11.32
C LYS A 101 7.30 -1.14 -12.50
N VAL A 102 7.02 -0.38 -13.57
CA VAL A 102 7.90 -0.30 -14.76
C VAL A 102 9.28 0.25 -14.40
N ASN A 103 9.35 1.28 -13.54
CA ASN A 103 10.63 1.83 -13.10
C ASN A 103 11.45 0.86 -12.23
N ILE A 104 10.79 0.04 -11.41
CA ILE A 104 11.45 -1.03 -10.65
C ILE A 104 11.98 -2.11 -11.59
N SER A 105 11.19 -2.56 -12.57
CA SER A 105 11.61 -3.54 -13.57
C SER A 105 12.82 -3.05 -14.39
N LYS A 106 12.82 -1.78 -14.84
CA LYS A 106 13.97 -1.19 -15.56
C LYS A 106 15.24 -1.12 -14.70
N LYS A 107 15.10 -0.86 -13.40
CA LYS A 107 16.23 -0.82 -12.46
C LYS A 107 16.81 -2.22 -12.18
N LEU A 108 16.00 -3.27 -12.31
CA LEU A 108 16.40 -4.68 -12.20
C LEU A 108 16.97 -5.27 -13.50
N GLU A 109 16.74 -4.65 -14.66
CA GLU A 109 17.39 -5.03 -15.94
C GLU A 109 18.78 -4.39 -16.14
N LEU A 110 19.05 -3.25 -15.47
CA LEU A 110 20.35 -2.57 -15.51
C LEU A 110 21.56 -3.33 -14.91
N PRO A 111 21.46 -4.21 -13.89
CA PRO A 111 22.63 -4.91 -13.36
C PRO A 111 23.19 -5.98 -14.32
N HIS A 112 22.40 -6.51 -15.26
CA HIS A 112 22.89 -7.54 -16.18
C HIS A 112 23.70 -7.00 -17.37
N LYS A 113 23.46 -5.76 -17.81
CA LYS A 113 24.24 -5.16 -18.91
C LYS A 113 25.60 -4.62 -18.49
N LEU A 114 25.80 -4.28 -17.21
CA LEU A 114 27.11 -3.84 -16.72
C LEU A 114 28.11 -4.98 -16.52
N ILE A 115 27.65 -6.20 -16.24
CA ILE A 115 28.55 -7.34 -15.97
C ILE A 115 29.25 -7.85 -17.24
N VAL A 116 28.63 -7.67 -18.43
CA VAL A 116 29.20 -8.17 -19.70
C VAL A 116 30.34 -7.29 -20.23
N ILE A 117 30.49 -6.04 -19.78
CA ILE A 117 31.54 -5.14 -20.27
C ILE A 117 32.88 -5.38 -19.54
N CYS A 118 32.89 -5.98 -18.36
CA CYS A 118 34.11 -6.20 -17.58
C CYS A 118 34.90 -7.49 -17.94
N GLN A 119 34.40 -8.36 -18.82
CA GLN A 119 35.08 -9.62 -19.16
C GLN A 119 35.91 -9.58 -20.46
N ASN A 120 35.95 -8.47 -21.19
CA ASN A 120 36.66 -8.34 -22.47
C ASN A 120 37.74 -7.23 -22.48
N LEU A 121 38.42 -7.01 -21.35
CA LEU A 121 39.64 -6.20 -21.35
C LEU A 121 40.83 -7.15 -21.55
N PRO A 122 41.65 -6.98 -22.61
CA PRO A 122 42.84 -7.78 -22.79
C PRO A 122 43.85 -7.44 -21.69
N SER A 123 44.32 -8.46 -20.99
CA SER A 123 45.39 -8.36 -20.00
C SER A 123 46.68 -7.83 -20.65
N PRO A 124 47.45 -6.97 -19.97
CA PRO A 124 48.70 -6.40 -20.48
C PRO A 124 49.81 -7.45 -20.68
#